data_AF-A0A964LPB8-F1
#
_entry.id   AF-A0A964LPB8-F1
#
_cell.length_a   1.000
_cell.length_b   1.000
_cell.length_c   1.000
_cell.angle_alpha   90.00
_cell.angle_beta   90.00
_cell.angle_gamma   90.00
#
_symmetry.space_group_name_H-M   'P 1'
#
loop_
_entity.id
_entity.type
_entity.pdbx_description
1 polymer ?
#
loop_
_entity_poly.entity_id
_entity_poly.type
_entity_poly.pdbx_seq_one_letter_code
_entity_poly.pdbx_strand_id
1 'polypeptide(L)'
;MCLARSVSSMNSELVNGLFAGRASATAALGAAVSGQALDFDDPYDNLYAFGKIWGSYGEPVLSGFHGLMYARLGAQRLMPLFGYTGTGCMQSKIDEERNVWIRGKETGYFTDLATGEILKTWKNPWTGKTVEVFNFYNPAMGGRLTAEMPRFAMGAARDDATLMNDGTHRSMGGTVPFILPFEQYGDDLMLAWDYAHEYTNPVTKEGWPEASTGPRISPSEHFTFCMSLAEMRDRSVPSSRFVAGFSRLGQWWPWMRMGGHELAETGVVFGRMFSHKGLKGPGDIPPQVLAYIEKHAPEYLTVPDHWPNVTPHGTWEAFANEVPREV
;
A
#
# COMPACT_ATOMS: atom_id res chain seq x y z
N MET A 1 15.53 75.39 -41.97
CA MET A 1 16.38 76.56 -41.67
C MET A 1 16.95 76.34 -40.27
N CYS A 2 18.28 76.39 -40.13
CA CYS A 2 19.12 76.04 -38.96
C CYS A 2 19.16 74.55 -38.56
N LEU A 3 20.21 73.78 -38.88
CA LEU A 3 21.65 73.80 -38.53
C LEU A 3 21.98 72.95 -37.29
N ALA A 4 22.87 72.00 -37.56
CA ALA A 4 23.42 70.96 -36.71
C ALA A 4 24.33 71.45 -35.58
N ARG A 5 24.59 70.57 -34.60
CA ARG A 5 25.94 70.21 -34.13
C ARG A 5 25.93 68.90 -33.35
N SER A 6 26.88 68.02 -33.69
CA SER A 6 27.24 66.77 -33.00
C SER A 6 27.91 67.05 -31.65
N VAL A 7 28.09 66.08 -30.74
CA VAL A 7 29.25 65.16 -30.70
C VAL A 7 29.03 64.05 -29.65
N SER A 8 29.29 62.80 -30.06
CA SER A 8 29.96 61.67 -29.36
C SER A 8 29.68 61.36 -27.88
N SER A 9 29.21 60.13 -27.57
CA SER A 9 30.09 59.05 -27.09
C SER A 9 29.36 57.70 -26.92
N MET A 10 30.16 56.65 -27.10
CA MET A 10 29.91 55.20 -27.12
C MET A 10 29.03 54.58 -26.02
N ASN A 11 28.42 53.44 -26.39
CA ASN A 11 28.15 52.20 -25.63
C ASN A 11 28.90 52.10 -24.28
N SER A 12 28.37 51.50 -23.20
CA SER A 12 27.98 50.10 -23.16
C SER A 12 27.32 49.72 -21.83
N GLU A 13 26.47 48.71 -21.88
CA GLU A 13 26.10 47.76 -20.83
C GLU A 13 27.05 47.74 -19.61
N LEU A 14 26.65 48.33 -18.48
CA LEU A 14 27.32 48.12 -17.18
C LEU A 14 26.52 48.66 -15.98
N VAL A 15 25.19 48.56 -15.97
CA VAL A 15 24.41 48.77 -14.74
C VAL A 15 23.16 47.89 -14.76
N ASN A 16 23.31 46.58 -14.63
CA ASN A 16 22.20 45.67 -14.30
C ASN A 16 22.63 44.34 -13.66
N GLY A 17 23.81 44.29 -13.05
CA GLY A 17 24.36 43.06 -12.48
C GLY A 17 24.77 43.21 -11.04
N LEU A 18 23.85 43.53 -10.11
CA LEU A 18 24.20 43.44 -8.68
C LEU A 18 23.01 43.34 -7.71
N PHE A 19 21.96 42.58 -8.05
CA PHE A 19 21.00 42.05 -7.06
C PHE A 19 20.45 40.68 -7.49
N ALA A 20 21.33 39.77 -7.90
CA ALA A 20 21.02 38.35 -7.90
C ALA A 20 21.30 37.82 -6.49
N GLY A 21 20.23 37.57 -5.72
CA GLY A 21 20.32 37.06 -4.36
C GLY A 21 21.14 35.78 -4.30
N ARG A 22 22.13 35.73 -3.41
CA ARG A 22 22.81 34.48 -3.07
C ARG A 22 21.77 33.52 -2.50
N ALA A 23 21.51 32.42 -3.18
CA ALA A 23 20.74 31.32 -2.61
C ALA A 23 21.43 30.89 -1.31
N SER A 24 20.66 30.73 -0.24
CA SER A 24 21.14 30.17 1.02
C SER A 24 21.75 28.79 0.78
N ALA A 25 22.78 28.42 1.55
CA ALA A 25 23.38 27.07 1.49
C ALA A 25 22.31 25.96 1.63
N THR A 26 21.23 26.20 2.37
CA THR A 26 20.08 25.30 2.48
C THR A 26 19.28 25.15 1.18
N ALA A 27 19.11 26.22 0.39
CA ALA A 27 18.46 26.16 -0.92
C ALA A 27 19.35 25.50 -1.99
N ALA A 28 20.67 25.69 -1.87
CA ALA A 28 21.65 25.04 -2.73
C ALA A 28 21.75 23.52 -2.45
N LEU A 29 21.65 23.08 -1.19
CA LEU A 29 21.54 21.66 -0.86
C LEU A 29 20.22 21.05 -1.36
N GLY A 30 19.09 21.76 -1.24
CA GLY A 30 17.80 21.31 -1.79
C GLY A 30 17.82 21.15 -3.31
N ALA A 31 18.50 22.05 -4.02
CA ALA A 31 18.66 21.99 -5.48
C ALA A 31 19.72 20.96 -5.93
N ALA A 32 20.76 20.71 -5.12
CA ALA A 32 21.75 19.66 -5.40
C ALA A 32 21.15 18.25 -5.28
N VAL A 33 20.22 18.05 -4.33
CA VAL A 33 19.49 16.78 -4.18
C VAL A 33 18.44 16.58 -5.30
N SER A 34 17.91 17.66 -5.89
CA SER A 34 16.97 17.55 -7.03
C SER A 34 17.61 17.11 -8.35
N GLY A 35 18.95 17.15 -8.47
CA GLY A 35 19.67 16.79 -9.69
C GLY A 35 20.32 15.40 -9.69
N GLN A 36 20.34 14.71 -8.56
CA GLN A 36 20.94 13.38 -8.44
C GLN A 36 19.89 12.29 -8.66
N ALA A 37 20.12 11.44 -9.65
CA ALA A 37 19.28 10.27 -9.90
C ALA A 37 19.23 9.36 -8.66
N LEU A 38 18.08 8.72 -8.42
CA LEU A 38 17.93 7.76 -7.33
C LEU A 38 18.92 6.61 -7.51
N ASP A 39 19.64 6.30 -6.44
CA ASP A 39 20.47 5.11 -6.31
C ASP A 39 19.68 4.00 -5.61
N PHE A 40 19.30 2.95 -6.35
CA PHE A 40 18.53 1.84 -5.79
C PHE A 40 19.37 0.88 -4.94
N ASP A 41 20.68 1.11 -4.80
CA ASP A 41 21.51 0.43 -3.80
C ASP A 41 21.66 1.26 -2.50
N ASP A 42 21.19 2.52 -2.46
CA ASP A 42 21.13 3.34 -1.25
C ASP A 42 19.78 3.14 -0.51
N PRO A 43 19.79 2.81 0.79
CA PRO A 43 18.56 2.54 1.53
C PRO A 43 17.67 3.78 1.69
N TYR A 44 18.21 5.00 1.70
CA TYR A 44 17.40 6.21 1.84
C TYR A 44 16.73 6.60 0.51
N ASP A 45 17.37 6.38 -0.63
CA ASP A 45 16.73 6.54 -1.93
C ASP A 45 15.66 5.45 -2.17
N ASN A 46 15.84 4.24 -1.64
CA ASN A 46 14.78 3.22 -1.61
C ASN A 46 13.59 3.63 -0.73
N LEU A 47 13.83 4.20 0.47
CA LEU A 47 12.75 4.76 1.28
C LEU A 47 12.01 5.87 0.55
N TYR A 48 12.76 6.77 -0.10
CA TYR A 48 12.17 7.84 -0.91
C TYR A 48 11.28 7.29 -2.02
N ALA A 49 11.79 6.30 -2.77
CA ALA A 49 11.03 5.62 -3.79
C ALA A 49 9.76 4.97 -3.20
N PHE A 50 9.90 4.23 -2.10
CA PHE A 50 8.78 3.59 -1.41
C PHE A 50 7.69 4.60 -0.99
N GLY A 51 8.07 5.77 -0.47
CA GLY A 51 7.12 6.85 -0.16
C GLY A 51 6.35 7.35 -1.39
N LYS A 52 7.02 7.49 -2.55
CA LYS A 52 6.34 7.81 -3.83
C LYS A 52 5.43 6.69 -4.32
N ILE A 53 5.78 5.43 -4.09
CA ILE A 53 4.98 4.27 -4.51
C ILE A 53 3.74 4.15 -3.63
N TRP A 54 3.91 4.13 -2.32
CA TRP A 54 2.83 3.84 -1.38
C TRP A 54 1.92 5.04 -1.10
N GLY A 55 2.45 6.26 -1.20
CA GLY A 55 1.72 7.49 -0.92
C GLY A 55 2.08 8.62 -1.88
N SER A 56 2.11 9.83 -1.34
CA SER A 56 2.41 11.08 -2.04
C SER A 56 3.08 12.03 -1.07
N TYR A 57 4.17 12.68 -1.48
CA TYR A 57 4.82 13.74 -0.71
C TYR A 57 4.10 15.10 -0.79
N GLY A 58 3.07 15.21 -1.65
CA GLY A 58 2.19 16.36 -1.74
C GLY A 58 0.86 16.06 -1.06
N GLU A 59 -0.24 16.31 -1.75
CA GLU A 59 -1.59 15.97 -1.27
C GLU A 59 -1.80 14.45 -1.14
N PRO A 60 -2.69 14.00 -0.25
CA PRO A 60 -3.10 12.59 -0.17
C PRO A 60 -3.56 12.05 -1.53
N VAL A 61 -3.24 10.78 -1.79
CA VAL A 61 -3.57 10.09 -3.03
C VAL A 61 -4.50 8.91 -2.75
N LEU A 62 -5.54 8.80 -3.56
CA LEU A 62 -6.45 7.65 -3.57
C LEU A 62 -5.91 6.59 -4.53
N SER A 63 -5.93 5.34 -4.08
CA SER A 63 -5.60 4.16 -4.87
C SER A 63 -6.76 3.16 -4.82
N GLY A 64 -6.73 2.18 -5.72
CA GLY A 64 -7.72 1.11 -5.74
C GLY A 64 -7.09 -0.26 -5.98
N PHE A 65 -7.80 -1.27 -5.51
CA PHE A 65 -7.56 -2.65 -5.92
C PHE A 65 -8.89 -3.33 -6.24
N HIS A 66 -8.84 -4.30 -7.15
CA HIS A 66 -10.00 -5.12 -7.47
C HIS A 66 -9.60 -6.43 -8.13
N GLY A 67 -10.39 -7.48 -7.93
CA GLY A 67 -10.17 -8.76 -8.57
C GLY A 67 -11.12 -9.84 -8.09
N LEU A 68 -10.71 -11.08 -8.30
CA LEU A 68 -11.54 -12.25 -8.05
C LEU A 68 -10.86 -13.18 -7.03
N MET A 69 -11.65 -13.62 -6.05
CA MET A 69 -11.23 -14.60 -5.05
C MET A 69 -11.73 -15.99 -5.43
N TYR A 70 -10.89 -16.98 -5.17
CA TYR A 70 -11.13 -18.38 -5.48
C TYR A 70 -10.87 -19.24 -4.25
N ALA A 71 -11.60 -20.35 -4.13
CA ALA A 71 -11.19 -21.45 -3.27
C ALA A 71 -10.26 -22.39 -4.02
N ARG A 72 -9.22 -22.85 -3.32
CA ARG A 72 -8.37 -23.97 -3.68
C ARG A 72 -8.55 -25.08 -2.66
N LEU A 73 -9.02 -26.23 -3.14
CA LEU A 73 -9.27 -27.43 -2.33
C LEU A 73 -8.39 -28.57 -2.85
N GLY A 74 -7.26 -28.84 -2.18
CA GLY A 74 -6.32 -29.89 -2.59
C GLY A 74 -5.88 -29.74 -4.06
N ALA A 75 -6.13 -30.77 -4.87
CA ALA A 75 -5.78 -30.79 -6.30
C ALA A 75 -6.89 -30.28 -7.24
N GLN A 76 -8.05 -29.89 -6.70
CA GLN A 76 -9.18 -29.45 -7.53
C GLN A 76 -8.89 -28.13 -8.25
N ARG A 77 -9.61 -27.89 -9.36
CA ARG A 77 -9.60 -26.59 -10.04
C ARG A 77 -10.03 -25.48 -9.09
N LEU A 78 -9.54 -24.27 -9.32
CA LEU A 78 -9.97 -23.10 -8.57
C LEU A 78 -11.48 -22.84 -8.75
N MET A 79 -12.17 -22.57 -7.64
CA MET A 79 -13.60 -22.28 -7.62
C MET A 79 -13.83 -20.80 -7.31
N PRO A 80 -14.44 -20.01 -8.21
CA PRO A 80 -14.76 -18.61 -7.92
C PRO A 80 -15.69 -18.47 -6.71
N LEU A 81 -15.45 -17.46 -5.87
CA LEU A 81 -16.23 -17.22 -4.64
C LEU A 81 -17.02 -15.91 -4.69
N PHE A 82 -16.30 -14.81 -4.89
CA PHE A 82 -16.78 -13.43 -4.89
C PHE A 82 -15.67 -12.53 -5.42
N GLY A 83 -16.01 -11.32 -5.87
CA GLY A 83 -15.01 -10.29 -6.12
C GLY A 83 -14.46 -9.74 -4.80
N TYR A 84 -13.27 -9.16 -4.86
CA TYR A 84 -12.67 -8.41 -3.75
C TYR A 84 -12.15 -7.08 -4.28
N THR A 85 -12.43 -6.00 -3.58
CA THR A 85 -12.10 -4.64 -4.03
C THR A 85 -11.96 -3.70 -2.84
N GLY A 86 -11.27 -2.59 -3.03
CA GLY A 86 -11.07 -1.64 -1.97
C GLY A 86 -10.33 -0.39 -2.42
N THR A 87 -10.03 0.46 -1.45
CA THR A 87 -9.29 1.70 -1.66
C THR A 87 -8.31 1.93 -0.52
N GLY A 88 -7.22 2.62 -0.83
CA GLY A 88 -6.36 3.26 0.15
C GLY A 88 -6.32 4.78 -0.08
N CYS A 89 -6.28 5.56 1.00
CA CYS A 89 -5.98 6.99 0.96
C CYS A 89 -4.68 7.23 1.72
N MET A 90 -3.60 7.55 1.01
CA MET A 90 -2.24 7.49 1.55
C MET A 90 -1.49 8.81 1.35
N GLN A 91 -0.64 9.16 2.32
CA GLN A 91 0.27 10.30 2.22
C GLN A 91 1.61 9.98 2.90
N SER A 92 2.67 10.60 2.39
CA SER A 92 4.04 10.42 2.86
C SER A 92 4.69 11.76 3.19
N LYS A 93 5.66 11.74 4.11
CA LYS A 93 6.58 12.86 4.36
C LYS A 93 7.96 12.32 4.70
N ILE A 94 8.97 13.18 4.56
CA ILE A 94 10.35 12.88 4.93
C ILE A 94 10.68 13.68 6.18
N ASP A 95 11.32 13.07 7.17
CA ASP A 95 11.82 13.77 8.35
C ASP A 95 13.25 14.30 8.17
N GLU A 96 13.75 15.04 9.16
CA GLU A 96 15.08 15.67 9.13
C GLU A 96 16.23 14.65 9.03
N GLU A 97 15.98 13.40 9.42
CA GLU A 97 16.92 12.27 9.36
C GLU A 97 16.80 11.47 8.04
N ARG A 98 16.04 11.98 7.06
CA ARG A 98 15.73 11.32 5.78
C ARG A 98 14.85 10.06 5.90
N ASN A 99 14.27 9.80 7.07
CA ASN A 99 13.34 8.69 7.23
C ASN A 99 11.96 9.06 6.65
N VAL A 100 11.19 8.05 6.27
CA VAL A 100 9.88 8.26 5.62
C VAL A 100 8.77 7.93 6.60
N TRP A 101 7.85 8.86 6.75
CA TRP A 101 6.57 8.63 7.42
C TRP A 101 5.49 8.36 6.39
N ILE A 102 4.63 7.39 6.70
CA ILE A 102 3.40 7.11 5.94
C ILE A 102 2.22 7.27 6.88
N ARG A 103 1.12 7.81 6.37
CA ARG A 103 -0.20 7.76 7.01
C ARG A 103 -1.26 7.40 5.98
N GLY A 104 -2.29 6.71 6.42
CA GLY A 104 -3.45 6.50 5.57
C GLY A 104 -4.55 5.67 6.20
N LYS A 105 -5.54 5.38 5.37
CA LYS A 105 -6.67 4.51 5.68
C LYS A 105 -6.92 3.56 4.53
N GLU A 106 -7.55 2.43 4.82
CA GLU A 106 -7.91 1.44 3.81
C GLU A 106 -9.26 0.82 4.10
N THR A 107 -9.93 0.42 3.03
CA THR A 107 -11.15 -0.38 3.08
C THR A 107 -11.02 -1.60 2.17
N GLY A 108 -11.59 -2.73 2.57
CA GLY A 108 -11.72 -3.94 1.76
C GLY A 108 -13.17 -4.44 1.76
N TYR A 109 -13.70 -4.69 0.56
CA TYR A 109 -15.08 -5.08 0.29
C TYR A 109 -15.14 -6.35 -0.56
N PHE A 110 -16.21 -7.11 -0.37
CA PHE A 110 -16.52 -8.29 -1.17
C PHE A 110 -17.69 -8.02 -2.09
N THR A 111 -17.65 -8.51 -3.33
CA THR A 111 -18.68 -8.22 -4.33
C THR A 111 -19.30 -9.48 -4.92
N ASP A 112 -20.57 -9.38 -5.28
CA ASP A 112 -21.28 -10.43 -6.00
C ASP A 112 -20.69 -10.60 -7.41
N LEU A 113 -20.55 -11.86 -7.84
CA LEU A 113 -19.90 -12.20 -9.11
C LEU A 113 -20.70 -11.77 -10.34
N ALA A 114 -22.04 -11.73 -10.24
CA ALA A 114 -22.90 -11.44 -11.37
C ALA A 114 -23.14 -9.93 -11.52
N THR A 115 -23.33 -9.24 -10.39
CA THR A 115 -23.78 -7.85 -10.35
C THR A 115 -22.67 -6.84 -10.05
N GLY A 116 -21.57 -7.29 -9.40
CA GLY A 116 -20.54 -6.40 -8.87
C GLY A 116 -20.94 -5.64 -7.60
N GLU A 117 -22.16 -5.84 -7.09
CA GLU A 117 -22.64 -5.18 -5.89
C GLU A 117 -21.89 -5.64 -4.64
N ILE A 118 -21.65 -4.72 -3.70
CA ILE A 118 -21.01 -5.05 -2.43
C ILE A 118 -21.93 -5.96 -1.61
N LEU A 119 -21.40 -7.11 -1.21
CA LEU A 119 -22.10 -8.12 -0.46
C LEU A 119 -22.32 -7.69 0.98
N LYS A 120 -23.55 -7.86 1.45
CA LYS A 120 -23.89 -7.82 2.90
C LYS A 120 -23.92 -9.22 3.49
N THR A 121 -24.38 -10.18 2.70
CA THR A 121 -24.47 -11.59 3.06
C THR A 121 -23.95 -12.44 1.92
N TRP A 122 -23.43 -13.62 2.24
CA TRP A 122 -22.92 -14.58 1.27
C TRP A 122 -23.42 -15.99 1.59
N LYS A 123 -23.82 -16.76 0.58
CA LYS A 123 -24.22 -18.15 0.75
C LYS A 123 -22.99 -19.04 0.67
N ASN A 124 -22.59 -19.60 1.81
CA ASN A 124 -21.45 -20.51 1.87
C ASN A 124 -21.80 -21.83 1.15
N PRO A 125 -21.06 -22.23 0.09
CA PRO A 125 -21.38 -23.40 -0.71
C PRO A 125 -21.10 -24.73 -0.01
N TRP A 126 -20.28 -24.75 1.04
CA TRP A 126 -19.93 -25.96 1.80
C TRP A 126 -20.88 -26.19 2.97
N THR A 127 -21.19 -25.14 3.73
CA THR A 127 -22.08 -25.27 4.90
C THR A 127 -23.55 -25.07 4.55
N GLY A 128 -23.86 -24.49 3.38
CA GLY A 128 -25.22 -24.13 2.97
C GLY A 128 -25.81 -22.93 3.71
N LYS A 129 -25.14 -22.43 4.76
CA LYS A 129 -25.56 -21.27 5.56
C LYS A 129 -25.40 -19.97 4.75
N THR A 130 -26.28 -19.02 5.01
CA THR A 130 -26.07 -17.62 4.61
C THR A 130 -25.41 -16.90 5.78
N VAL A 131 -24.25 -16.28 5.53
CA VAL A 131 -23.43 -15.61 6.55
C VAL A 131 -23.31 -14.12 6.26
N GLU A 132 -23.17 -13.31 7.29
CA GLU A 132 -22.84 -11.89 7.13
C GLU A 132 -21.39 -11.71 6.71
N VAL A 133 -21.17 -10.77 5.78
CA VAL A 133 -19.85 -10.44 5.26
C VAL A 133 -19.19 -9.43 6.19
N PHE A 134 -17.94 -9.69 6.58
CA PHE A 134 -17.12 -8.77 7.35
C PHE A 134 -16.23 -7.96 6.40
N ASN A 135 -16.61 -6.71 6.12
CA ASN A 135 -15.77 -5.79 5.36
C ASN A 135 -14.63 -5.27 6.24
N PHE A 136 -13.45 -5.10 5.65
CA PHE A 136 -12.27 -4.64 6.38
C PHE A 136 -12.18 -3.12 6.34
N TYR A 137 -11.94 -2.50 7.49
CA TYR A 137 -11.79 -1.07 7.65
C TYR A 137 -10.56 -0.80 8.52
N ASN A 138 -9.54 -0.16 7.94
CA ASN A 138 -8.34 0.22 8.65
C ASN A 138 -8.30 1.75 8.83
N PRO A 139 -8.71 2.29 10.01
CA PRO A 139 -8.89 3.72 10.21
C PRO A 139 -7.58 4.48 10.37
N ALA A 140 -6.48 3.78 10.62
CA ALA A 140 -5.16 4.36 10.77
C ALA A 140 -4.09 3.31 10.46
N MET A 141 -3.45 3.47 9.30
CA MET A 141 -2.24 2.73 8.95
C MET A 141 -1.07 3.69 8.78
N GLY A 142 0.13 3.15 8.94
CA GLY A 142 1.37 3.86 8.71
C GLY A 142 2.27 3.93 9.94
N GLY A 143 3.39 4.59 9.75
CA GLY A 143 4.49 4.58 10.69
C GLY A 143 5.72 5.26 10.11
N ARG A 144 6.76 5.28 10.93
CA ARG A 144 8.07 5.77 10.54
C ARG A 144 8.93 4.62 10.03
N LEU A 145 9.34 4.70 8.78
CA LEU A 145 10.24 3.76 8.12
C LEU A 145 11.65 4.32 8.11
N THR A 146 12.62 3.50 8.52
CA THR A 146 14.04 3.87 8.57
C THR A 146 14.84 3.11 7.53
N ALA A 147 16.14 3.42 7.43
CA ALA A 147 17.05 2.74 6.50
C ALA A 147 17.25 1.24 6.79
N GLU A 148 16.60 0.70 7.82
CA GLU A 148 16.52 -0.72 8.12
C GLU A 148 15.11 -1.24 7.81
N MET A 149 15.03 -2.41 7.16
CA MET A 149 13.78 -3.05 6.80
C MET A 149 12.95 -3.36 8.05
N PRO A 150 11.68 -2.91 8.13
CA PRO A 150 10.84 -3.20 9.28
C PRO A 150 10.57 -4.70 9.39
N ARG A 151 10.39 -5.14 10.64
CA ARG A 151 9.90 -6.47 10.99
C ARG A 151 8.56 -6.32 11.67
N PHE A 152 7.54 -7.04 11.17
CA PHE A 152 6.18 -6.93 11.69
C PHE A 152 5.79 -8.19 12.44
N ALA A 153 5.55 -8.07 13.74
CA ALA A 153 4.94 -9.14 14.53
C ALA A 153 3.42 -9.05 14.40
N MET A 154 2.80 -10.12 13.91
CA MET A 154 1.34 -10.27 13.75
C MET A 154 0.80 -11.27 14.77
N GLY A 155 -0.52 -11.32 14.98
CA GLY A 155 -1.16 -12.31 15.86
C GLY A 155 -1.22 -11.97 17.35
N ALA A 156 -1.72 -12.95 18.13
CA ALA A 156 -2.10 -12.76 19.54
C ALA A 156 -0.97 -12.96 20.57
N ALA A 157 0.20 -13.52 20.20
CA ALA A 157 1.31 -13.71 21.14
C ALA A 157 2.65 -13.99 20.44
N ARG A 158 3.72 -13.23 20.79
CA ARG A 158 5.17 -13.58 20.70
C ARG A 158 5.69 -14.30 19.43
N ASP A 159 4.95 -14.24 18.34
CA ASP A 159 5.30 -14.89 17.09
C ASP A 159 6.47 -14.17 16.42
N ASP A 160 7.26 -14.92 15.66
CA ASP A 160 8.39 -14.37 14.93
C ASP A 160 7.90 -13.29 13.97
N ALA A 161 8.58 -12.15 14.00
CA ALA A 161 8.21 -11.04 13.14
C ALA A 161 8.54 -11.39 11.68
N THR A 162 7.57 -11.16 10.79
CA THR A 162 7.76 -11.34 9.35
C THR A 162 8.72 -10.30 8.82
N LEU A 163 9.76 -10.77 8.13
CA LEU A 163 10.64 -9.92 7.33
C LEU A 163 10.05 -9.77 5.93
N MET A 164 10.01 -8.52 5.46
CA MET A 164 9.59 -8.21 4.11
C MET A 164 10.53 -8.80 3.06
N ASN A 165 9.96 -9.36 2.00
CA ASN A 165 10.73 -9.93 0.90
C ASN A 165 11.77 -10.96 1.38
N ASP A 166 11.40 -11.85 2.30
CA ASP A 166 12.34 -12.80 2.92
C ASP A 166 13.17 -13.60 1.90
N GLY A 167 12.59 -13.94 0.74
CA GLY A 167 13.30 -14.62 -0.35
C GLY A 167 14.26 -13.77 -1.18
N THR A 168 14.21 -12.43 -1.09
CA THR A 168 15.00 -11.51 -1.93
C THR A 168 15.65 -10.36 -1.16
N HIS A 169 15.55 -10.33 0.17
CA HIS A 169 16.16 -9.30 1.00
C HIS A 169 17.69 -9.36 0.94
N ARG A 170 18.34 -8.23 1.22
CA ARG A 170 19.81 -8.15 1.33
C ARG A 170 20.19 -8.08 2.81
N SER A 171 21.14 -8.91 3.23
CA SER A 171 21.73 -8.83 4.56
C SER A 171 23.11 -8.20 4.50
N MET A 172 23.37 -7.19 5.34
CA MET A 172 24.65 -6.48 5.38
C MET A 172 25.04 -6.24 6.84
N GLY A 173 26.15 -6.84 7.28
CA GLY A 173 26.68 -6.59 8.63
C GLY A 173 25.74 -6.98 9.77
N GLY A 174 24.86 -7.96 9.57
CA GLY A 174 23.88 -8.41 10.57
C GLY A 174 22.58 -7.61 10.61
N THR A 175 22.44 -6.59 9.76
CA THR A 175 21.17 -5.85 9.56
C THR A 175 20.59 -6.15 8.18
N VAL A 176 19.32 -5.80 8.00
CA VAL A 176 18.66 -5.84 6.69
C VAL A 176 18.38 -4.40 6.29
N PRO A 177 19.23 -3.75 5.47
CA PRO A 177 18.95 -2.40 5.00
C PRO A 177 17.65 -2.37 4.20
N PHE A 178 16.95 -1.23 4.20
CA PHE A 178 15.75 -0.99 3.40
C PHE A 178 16.12 -0.86 1.91
N ILE A 179 16.52 -1.96 1.29
CA ILE A 179 16.85 -2.05 -0.13
C ILE A 179 15.86 -3.02 -0.77
N LEU A 180 15.08 -2.51 -1.71
CA LEU A 180 14.02 -3.26 -2.36
C LEU A 180 14.54 -3.92 -3.63
N PRO A 181 13.95 -5.05 -4.05
CA PRO A 181 14.36 -5.76 -5.26
C PRO A 181 13.80 -5.05 -6.50
N PHE A 182 14.21 -3.80 -6.71
CA PHE A 182 13.88 -3.07 -7.93
C PHE A 182 14.61 -3.69 -9.12
N GLU A 183 13.87 -3.87 -10.21
CA GLU A 183 14.41 -4.32 -11.49
C GLU A 183 14.10 -3.27 -12.56
N GLN A 184 15.13 -2.88 -13.33
CA GLN A 184 14.97 -1.92 -14.42
C GLN A 184 14.98 -2.65 -15.77
N TYR A 185 13.93 -2.46 -16.55
CA TYR A 185 13.82 -2.97 -17.92
C TYR A 185 13.49 -1.80 -18.88
N GLY A 186 14.53 -1.23 -19.49
CA GLY A 186 14.36 -0.01 -20.29
C GLY A 186 13.86 1.16 -19.44
N ASP A 187 12.68 1.70 -19.79
CA ASP A 187 12.02 2.79 -19.08
C ASP A 187 11.06 2.30 -17.97
N ASP A 188 10.86 0.99 -17.85
CA ASP A 188 10.04 0.39 -16.80
C ASP A 188 10.88 0.10 -15.55
N LEU A 189 10.34 0.49 -14.41
CA LEU A 189 10.82 0.11 -13.09
C LEU A 189 9.82 -0.88 -12.48
N MET A 190 10.30 -2.09 -12.20
CA MET A 190 9.50 -3.17 -11.63
C MET A 190 9.91 -3.42 -10.19
N LEU A 191 8.95 -3.82 -9.37
CA LEU A 191 9.18 -4.18 -7.97
C LEU A 191 8.28 -5.36 -7.57
N ALA A 192 8.90 -6.43 -7.08
CA ALA A 192 8.21 -7.48 -6.36
C ALA A 192 8.19 -7.16 -4.85
N TRP A 193 7.03 -7.25 -4.23
CA TRP A 193 6.87 -6.95 -2.80
C TRP A 193 6.03 -8.02 -2.12
N ASP A 194 6.61 -8.69 -1.13
CA ASP A 194 6.06 -9.91 -0.55
C ASP A 194 5.89 -9.80 0.97
N TYR A 195 4.67 -10.04 1.43
CA TYR A 195 4.33 -10.36 2.81
C TYR A 195 3.98 -11.85 2.90
N ALA A 196 4.70 -12.60 3.73
CA ALA A 196 4.38 -14.01 3.99
C ALA A 196 4.34 -14.22 5.51
N HIS A 197 3.16 -14.05 6.08
CA HIS A 197 2.98 -14.14 7.52
C HIS A 197 2.74 -15.60 7.95
N GLU A 198 3.16 -15.92 9.16
CA GLU A 198 2.68 -17.09 9.89
C GLU A 198 2.58 -16.73 11.38
N TYR A 199 1.39 -16.89 11.96
CA TYR A 199 1.17 -16.51 13.35
C TYR A 199 -0.01 -17.25 13.99
N THR A 200 -0.11 -17.10 15.30
CA THR A 200 -1.15 -17.69 16.13
C THR A 200 -2.48 -17.06 15.78
N ASN A 201 -3.46 -17.89 15.40
CA ASN A 201 -4.76 -17.41 14.96
C ASN A 201 -5.48 -16.68 16.11
N PRO A 202 -5.75 -15.36 16.00
CA PRO A 202 -6.46 -14.63 17.04
C PRO A 202 -7.94 -15.02 17.10
N VAL A 203 -8.49 -15.59 16.04
CA VAL A 203 -9.86 -16.16 16.00
C VAL A 203 -9.80 -17.59 16.52
N THR A 204 -9.74 -17.73 17.85
CA THR A 204 -9.59 -19.03 18.52
C THR A 204 -10.86 -19.87 18.48
N LYS A 205 -10.73 -21.19 18.58
CA LYS A 205 -11.86 -22.12 18.60
C LYS A 205 -12.74 -21.93 19.84
N GLU A 206 -12.17 -21.55 20.97
CA GLU A 206 -12.90 -21.28 22.22
C GLU A 206 -13.63 -19.93 22.19
N GLY A 207 -13.24 -19.03 21.29
CA GLY A 207 -13.90 -17.73 21.12
C GLY A 207 -14.91 -17.73 19.98
N TRP A 208 -14.58 -18.38 18.88
CA TRP A 208 -15.36 -18.38 17.66
C TRP A 208 -15.32 -19.78 16.99
N PRO A 209 -15.94 -20.81 17.58
CA PRO A 209 -15.96 -22.17 17.04
C PRO A 209 -16.47 -22.29 15.60
N GLU A 210 -17.41 -21.45 15.15
CA GLU A 210 -17.89 -21.42 13.77
C GLU A 210 -16.95 -20.66 12.82
N ALA A 211 -16.13 -19.72 13.31
CA ALA A 211 -15.23 -18.92 12.47
C ALA A 211 -13.78 -19.42 12.44
N SER A 212 -13.34 -20.15 13.48
CA SER A 212 -11.94 -20.56 13.64
C SER A 212 -11.52 -21.64 12.63
N THR A 213 -10.45 -21.38 11.88
CA THR A 213 -9.92 -22.25 10.82
C THR A 213 -8.62 -22.95 11.22
N GLY A 214 -8.46 -23.23 12.52
CA GLY A 214 -7.27 -23.87 13.08
C GLY A 214 -6.45 -22.95 13.99
N PRO A 215 -5.42 -23.48 14.66
CA PRO A 215 -4.64 -22.75 15.67
C PRO A 215 -3.64 -21.74 15.08
N ARG A 216 -3.31 -21.88 13.79
CA ARG A 216 -2.34 -21.04 13.07
C ARG A 216 -2.97 -20.50 11.79
N ILE A 217 -2.55 -19.30 11.40
CA ILE A 217 -2.89 -18.72 10.10
C ILE A 217 -1.63 -18.22 9.41
N SER A 218 -1.66 -18.24 8.09
CA SER A 218 -0.53 -17.90 7.25
C SER A 218 -0.95 -17.13 6.00
N PRO A 219 -1.58 -15.96 6.16
CA PRO A 219 -1.91 -15.13 5.01
C PRO A 219 -0.63 -14.63 4.34
N SER A 220 -0.62 -14.64 3.02
CA SER A 220 0.46 -14.08 2.22
C SER A 220 -0.10 -13.18 1.12
N GLU A 221 0.63 -12.09 0.85
CA GLU A 221 0.28 -11.06 -0.12
C GLU A 221 1.51 -10.75 -0.97
N HIS A 222 1.34 -10.82 -2.27
CA HIS A 222 2.42 -10.75 -3.26
C HIS A 222 2.05 -9.75 -4.33
N PHE A 223 2.83 -8.68 -4.42
CA PHE A 223 2.61 -7.58 -5.35
C PHE A 223 3.70 -7.56 -6.43
N THR A 224 3.30 -7.22 -7.64
CA THR A 224 4.20 -7.04 -8.79
C THR A 224 3.91 -5.69 -9.44
N PHE A 225 4.65 -4.67 -9.02
CA PHE A 225 4.47 -3.30 -9.47
C PHE A 225 5.19 -3.04 -10.81
N CYS A 226 4.54 -2.27 -11.67
CA CYS A 226 5.13 -1.66 -12.86
C CYS A 226 4.97 -0.13 -12.77
N MET A 227 6.08 0.59 -12.89
CA MET A 227 6.18 2.04 -12.74
C MET A 227 7.06 2.65 -13.83
N SER A 228 6.92 3.94 -14.08
CA SER A 228 7.86 4.67 -14.93
C SER A 228 9.14 4.99 -14.17
N LEU A 229 10.30 4.60 -14.72
CA LEU A 229 11.61 4.95 -14.16
C LEU A 229 11.83 6.47 -14.14
N ALA A 230 11.41 7.16 -15.20
CA ALA A 230 11.56 8.62 -15.33
C ALA A 230 10.75 9.33 -14.24
N GLU A 231 9.49 8.93 -14.05
CA GLU A 231 8.63 9.49 -13.01
C GLU A 231 9.16 9.19 -11.61
N MET A 232 9.69 7.99 -11.37
CA MET A 232 10.29 7.63 -10.08
C MET A 232 11.47 8.56 -9.74
N ARG A 233 12.38 8.77 -10.71
CA ARG A 233 13.56 9.63 -10.57
C ARG A 233 13.24 11.12 -10.48
N ASP A 234 12.12 11.57 -11.05
CA ASP A 234 11.72 12.96 -11.01
C ASP A 234 11.22 13.37 -9.62
N ARG A 235 12.08 14.06 -8.85
CA ARG A 235 11.74 14.51 -7.50
C ARG A 235 10.68 15.61 -7.47
N SER A 236 10.37 16.26 -8.60
CA SER A 236 9.27 17.23 -8.70
C SER A 236 7.90 16.56 -8.76
N VAL A 237 7.85 15.27 -9.10
CA VAL A 237 6.65 14.46 -9.06
C VAL A 237 6.50 13.86 -7.64
N PRO A 238 5.46 14.23 -6.87
CA PRO A 238 5.34 13.84 -5.47
C PRO A 238 4.88 12.40 -5.24
N SER A 239 4.33 11.74 -6.26
CA SER A 239 3.76 10.39 -6.19
C SER A 239 4.00 9.66 -7.49
N SER A 240 4.46 8.42 -7.45
CA SER A 240 4.62 7.59 -8.66
C SER A 240 3.31 6.87 -8.96
N ARG A 241 2.83 6.99 -10.20
CA ARG A 241 1.80 6.11 -10.76
C ARG A 241 2.33 4.68 -10.81
N PHE A 242 1.42 3.72 -10.57
CA PHE A 242 1.70 2.30 -10.80
C PHE A 242 0.47 1.55 -11.29
N VAL A 243 0.73 0.43 -11.96
CA VAL A 243 -0.21 -0.69 -12.09
C VAL A 243 0.51 -1.91 -11.53
N ALA A 244 -0.20 -2.75 -10.77
CA ALA A 244 0.38 -3.91 -10.15
C ALA A 244 -0.55 -5.12 -10.19
N GLY A 245 0.04 -6.32 -10.31
CA GLY A 245 -0.65 -7.54 -9.92
C GLY A 245 -0.61 -7.68 -8.39
N PHE A 246 -1.74 -8.09 -7.80
CA PHE A 246 -1.86 -8.42 -6.38
C PHE A 246 -2.42 -9.84 -6.26
N SER A 247 -1.59 -10.74 -5.75
CA SER A 247 -1.99 -12.10 -5.40
C SER A 247 -2.04 -12.27 -3.90
N ARG A 248 -3.08 -12.96 -3.41
CA ARG A 248 -3.24 -13.27 -1.99
C ARG A 248 -3.45 -14.76 -1.81
N LEU A 249 -2.86 -15.35 -0.78
CA LEU A 249 -3.19 -16.68 -0.29
C LEU A 249 -3.50 -16.61 1.20
N GLY A 250 -4.34 -17.51 1.69
CA GLY A 250 -4.61 -17.65 3.11
C GLY A 250 -5.70 -18.67 3.37
N GLN A 251 -5.92 -19.00 4.63
CA GLN A 251 -7.06 -19.80 5.07
C GLN A 251 -8.39 -19.08 4.76
N TRP A 252 -9.52 -19.77 4.98
CA TRP A 252 -10.83 -19.11 4.91
C TRP A 252 -10.86 -17.90 5.82
N TRP A 253 -11.44 -16.80 5.33
CA TRP A 253 -11.68 -15.67 6.21
C TRP A 253 -12.66 -16.08 7.32
N PRO A 254 -12.49 -15.56 8.56
CA PRO A 254 -13.33 -15.94 9.70
C PRO A 254 -14.83 -15.80 9.43
N TRP A 255 -15.23 -14.72 8.76
CA TRP A 255 -16.63 -14.44 8.44
C TRP A 255 -17.26 -15.48 7.50
N MET A 256 -16.46 -16.27 6.78
CA MET A 256 -16.96 -17.36 5.94
C MET A 256 -17.53 -18.53 6.76
N ARG A 257 -17.31 -18.56 8.08
CA ARG A 257 -17.85 -19.56 9.02
C ARG A 257 -17.53 -21.01 8.63
N MET A 258 -16.26 -21.30 8.41
CA MET A 258 -15.77 -22.64 8.05
C MET A 258 -15.34 -23.49 9.25
N GLY A 259 -15.41 -22.94 10.48
CA GLY A 259 -15.03 -23.67 11.69
C GLY A 259 -15.87 -24.92 11.93
N GLY A 260 -15.21 -25.98 12.38
CA GLY A 260 -15.82 -27.31 12.56
C GLY A 260 -16.11 -28.09 11.27
N HIS A 261 -15.97 -27.47 10.09
CA HIS A 261 -16.08 -28.17 8.81
C HIS A 261 -14.81 -28.97 8.50
N GLU A 262 -14.92 -30.07 7.74
CA GLU A 262 -13.75 -30.90 7.32
C GLU A 262 -12.73 -30.13 6.46
N LEU A 263 -13.15 -28.98 5.89
CA LEU A 263 -12.33 -28.11 5.07
C LEU A 263 -11.74 -26.93 5.84
N ALA A 264 -12.02 -26.80 7.14
CA ALA A 264 -11.65 -25.63 7.94
C ALA A 264 -10.15 -25.32 7.85
N GLU A 265 -9.31 -26.35 7.95
CA GLU A 265 -7.85 -26.22 8.03
C GLU A 265 -7.14 -26.52 6.69
N THR A 266 -7.88 -27.00 5.67
CA THR A 266 -7.29 -27.45 4.40
C THR A 266 -7.66 -26.59 3.19
N GLY A 267 -8.69 -25.75 3.32
CA GLY A 267 -9.10 -24.84 2.26
C GLY A 267 -8.26 -23.58 2.23
N VAL A 268 -7.89 -23.17 1.02
CA VAL A 268 -7.12 -21.93 0.76
C VAL A 268 -7.96 -20.99 -0.07
N VAL A 269 -8.00 -19.72 0.32
CA VAL A 269 -8.54 -18.64 -0.49
C VAL A 269 -7.40 -17.98 -1.26
N PHE A 270 -7.48 -18.05 -2.59
CA PHE A 270 -6.54 -17.43 -3.51
C PHE A 270 -7.16 -16.22 -4.20
N GLY A 271 -6.48 -15.07 -4.16
CA GLY A 271 -6.88 -13.86 -4.86
C GLY A 271 -6.00 -13.60 -6.07
N ARG A 272 -6.62 -13.26 -7.21
CA ARG A 272 -5.93 -12.74 -8.40
C ARG A 272 -6.51 -11.39 -8.78
N MET A 273 -5.75 -10.33 -8.51
CA MET A 273 -6.27 -8.97 -8.42
C MET A 273 -5.32 -7.97 -9.07
N PHE A 274 -5.85 -6.79 -9.36
CA PHE A 274 -5.10 -5.62 -9.76
C PHE A 274 -5.02 -4.64 -8.59
N SER A 275 -3.90 -3.94 -8.50
CA SER A 275 -3.76 -2.71 -7.71
C SER A 275 -3.30 -1.58 -8.62
N HIS A 276 -3.78 -0.37 -8.39
CA HIS A 276 -3.46 0.76 -9.24
C HIS A 276 -3.60 2.09 -8.49
N LYS A 277 -2.79 3.06 -8.91
CA LYS A 277 -2.72 4.40 -8.33
C LYS A 277 -2.20 5.40 -9.36
N GLY A 278 -2.70 6.63 -9.34
CA GLY A 278 -2.16 7.78 -10.07
C GLY A 278 -3.15 8.45 -11.02
N LEU A 279 -4.44 8.08 -10.97
CA LEU A 279 -5.51 8.83 -11.61
C LEU A 279 -5.92 10.03 -10.74
N LYS A 280 -6.57 11.02 -11.36
CA LYS A 280 -7.00 12.24 -10.65
C LYS A 280 -8.18 11.94 -9.71
N GLY A 281 -8.14 12.54 -8.51
CA GLY A 281 -9.22 12.39 -7.53
C GLY A 281 -9.52 10.91 -7.22
N PRO A 282 -10.78 10.48 -7.18
CA PRO A 282 -11.13 9.09 -6.91
C PRO A 282 -11.05 8.19 -8.15
N GLY A 283 -10.34 8.60 -9.21
CA GLY A 283 -10.34 7.90 -10.51
C GLY A 283 -9.82 6.46 -10.47
N ASP A 284 -9.02 6.09 -9.46
CA ASP A 284 -8.57 4.72 -9.24
C ASP A 284 -9.57 3.87 -8.42
N ILE A 285 -10.65 4.43 -7.90
CA ILE A 285 -11.65 3.67 -7.15
C ILE A 285 -12.74 3.19 -8.12
N PRO A 286 -13.09 1.88 -8.15
CA PRO A 286 -14.20 1.42 -8.95
C PRO A 286 -15.50 2.20 -8.64
N PRO A 287 -16.26 2.69 -9.63
CA PRO A 287 -17.35 3.65 -9.38
C PRO A 287 -18.42 3.17 -8.38
N GLN A 288 -18.78 1.89 -8.41
CA GLN A 288 -19.74 1.32 -7.45
C GLN A 288 -19.18 1.29 -6.01
N VAL A 289 -17.87 1.07 -5.87
CA VAL A 289 -17.17 1.07 -4.58
C VAL A 289 -17.08 2.48 -4.03
N LEU A 290 -16.73 3.46 -4.88
CA LEU A 290 -16.73 4.87 -4.52
C LEU A 290 -18.11 5.32 -4.00
N ALA A 291 -19.18 5.03 -4.75
CA ALA A 291 -20.54 5.39 -4.35
C ALA A 291 -20.95 4.74 -3.02
N TYR A 292 -20.46 3.53 -2.74
CA TYR A 292 -20.70 2.89 -1.45
C TYR A 292 -19.93 3.58 -0.32
N ILE A 293 -18.63 3.86 -0.52
CA ILE A 293 -17.79 4.54 0.48
C ILE A 293 -18.36 5.92 0.81
N GLU A 294 -18.72 6.71 -0.19
CA GLU A 294 -19.28 8.06 0.02
C GLU A 294 -20.53 8.04 0.90
N LYS A 295 -21.32 6.96 0.82
CA LYS A 295 -22.55 6.80 1.61
C LYS A 295 -22.30 6.20 2.99
N HIS A 296 -21.34 5.28 3.11
CA HIS A 296 -21.22 4.41 4.28
C HIS A 296 -19.98 4.67 5.14
N ALA A 297 -18.91 5.19 4.56
CA ALA A 297 -17.62 5.39 5.22
C ALA A 297 -16.79 6.53 4.54
N PRO A 298 -17.36 7.73 4.32
CA PRO A 298 -16.69 8.80 3.56
C PRO A 298 -15.37 9.26 4.20
N GLU A 299 -15.20 9.05 5.50
CA GLU A 299 -13.96 9.32 6.23
C GLU A 299 -12.75 8.50 5.75
N TYR A 300 -12.96 7.42 4.98
CA TYR A 300 -11.89 6.61 4.38
C TYR A 300 -11.36 7.18 3.06
N LEU A 301 -12.00 8.23 2.53
CA LEU A 301 -11.49 8.98 1.37
C LEU A 301 -10.48 10.06 1.79
N THR A 302 -10.18 10.19 3.08
CA THR A 302 -9.18 11.09 3.62
C THR A 302 -8.22 10.36 4.55
N VAL A 303 -7.01 10.89 4.67
CA VAL A 303 -5.99 10.40 5.62
C VAL A 303 -6.36 10.76 7.06
N PRO A 304 -5.84 10.06 8.08
CA PRO A 304 -5.98 10.50 9.46
C PRO A 304 -5.23 11.83 9.69
N ASP A 305 -5.73 12.66 10.62
CA ASP A 305 -5.12 13.97 10.92
C ASP A 305 -3.70 13.87 11.49
N HIS A 306 -3.42 12.77 12.18
CA HIS A 306 -2.12 12.49 12.79
C HIS A 306 -1.25 11.60 11.90
N TRP A 307 0.03 11.48 12.25
CA TRP A 307 0.97 10.52 11.66
C TRP A 307 1.11 9.34 12.62
N PRO A 308 0.36 8.24 12.42
CA PRO A 308 0.38 7.11 13.32
C PRO A 308 1.74 6.43 13.30
N ASN A 309 2.04 5.69 14.38
CA ASN A 309 3.11 4.71 14.40
C ASN A 309 2.50 3.42 14.96
N VAL A 310 1.83 2.67 14.09
CA VAL A 310 1.00 1.52 14.48
C VAL A 310 1.61 0.22 13.98
N THR A 311 1.40 -0.85 14.75
CA THR A 311 1.62 -2.21 14.25
C THR A 311 0.53 -2.53 13.22
N PRO A 312 0.88 -3.03 12.03
CA PRO A 312 -0.10 -3.53 11.08
C PRO A 312 -0.99 -4.60 11.72
N HIS A 313 -2.25 -4.68 11.30
CA HIS A 313 -3.17 -5.74 11.70
C HIS A 313 -3.95 -6.20 10.47
N GLY A 314 -4.23 -7.50 10.38
CA GLY A 314 -4.95 -8.09 9.27
C GLY A 314 -6.43 -8.31 9.56
N THR A 315 -7.11 -8.97 8.63
CA THR A 315 -8.53 -9.29 8.76
C THR A 315 -8.84 -10.16 9.98
N TRP A 316 -7.95 -11.08 10.38
CA TRP A 316 -8.19 -11.94 11.53
C TRP A 316 -8.11 -11.17 12.85
N GLU A 317 -7.12 -10.29 13.00
CA GLU A 317 -7.02 -9.39 14.15
C GLU A 317 -8.22 -8.46 14.23
N ALA A 318 -8.61 -7.82 13.11
CA ALA A 318 -9.78 -6.97 13.05
C ALA A 318 -11.06 -7.74 13.44
N PHE A 319 -11.26 -8.93 12.88
CA PHE A 319 -12.42 -9.77 13.21
C PHE A 319 -12.46 -10.14 14.69
N ALA A 320 -11.34 -10.58 15.28
CA ALA A 320 -11.28 -10.95 16.69
C ALA A 320 -11.54 -9.75 17.63
N ASN A 321 -11.18 -8.54 17.20
CA ASN A 321 -11.39 -7.31 17.96
C ASN A 321 -12.83 -6.79 17.84
N GLU A 322 -13.44 -6.89 16.66
CA GLU A 322 -14.72 -6.24 16.34
C GLU A 322 -15.93 -7.17 16.46
N VAL A 323 -15.74 -8.48 16.29
CA VAL A 323 -16.83 -9.46 16.32
C VAL A 323 -16.91 -10.11 17.70
N PRO A 324 -18.07 -10.02 18.39
CA PRO A 324 -18.25 -10.68 19.67
C PRO A 324 -17.96 -12.17 19.59
N ARG A 325 -17.43 -12.73 20.68
CA ARG A 325 -17.24 -14.17 20.84
C ARG A 325 -18.59 -14.89 20.70
N GLU A 326 -18.57 -16.04 20.05
CA GLU A 326 -19.72 -16.93 19.94
C GLU A 326 -19.95 -17.61 21.30
N VAL A 327 -21.22 -17.87 21.61
CA VAL A 327 -21.66 -18.50 22.86
C VAL A 327 -21.78 -20.01 22.67
#